data_AF-A0A6J8B280-F1
#
_entry.id   AF-A0A6J8B280-F1
#
_cell.length_a   1.000
_cell.length_b   1.000
_cell.length_c   1.000
_cell.angle_alpha   90.00
_cell.angle_beta   90.00
_cell.angle_gamma   90.00
#
_symmetry.space_group_name_H-M   'P 1'
#
loop_
_entity.id
_entity.type
_entity.pdbx_description
1 polymer ?
#
loop_
_entity_poly.entity_id
_entity_poly.type
_entity_poly.pdbx_seq_one_letter_code
_entity_poly.pdbx_strand_id
1 'polypeptide(L)'
;MISNALTLLEAGELGICSFGENVRLVHDFNEQFSNHSGAKLLQHFTFEQKKTKIAQLLKQITVHMMDARSRQRGMMGNPDTAQLLLIVSDGRGLFMEGMETVKSAVRQARESNIFLVFVVIDNPQAKDSILDIRVPVFKGANNMPEIKSYMDNFPFPFYIILRDINSLPQVLCDALRQWFELVTSTDS
;
A
#
# COMPACT_ATOMS: atom_id res chain seq x y z
N MET A 1 -18.07 1.74 -3.06
CA MET A 1 -17.91 1.92 -4.52
C MET A 1 -16.75 1.09 -5.07
N ILE A 2 -15.50 1.22 -4.57
CA ILE A 2 -14.35 0.41 -5.04
C ILE A 2 -14.47 -1.08 -4.68
N SER A 3 -14.86 -1.38 -3.44
CA SER A 3 -14.98 -2.77 -2.99
C SER A 3 -16.05 -3.56 -3.76
N ASN A 4 -17.19 -2.92 -4.07
CA ASN A 4 -18.23 -3.53 -4.89
C ASN A 4 -17.76 -3.73 -6.33
N ALA A 5 -16.98 -2.80 -6.89
CA ALA A 5 -16.39 -2.96 -8.22
C ALA A 5 -15.40 -4.13 -8.27
N LEU A 6 -14.60 -4.33 -7.21
CA LEU A 6 -13.68 -5.47 -7.08
C LEU A 6 -14.42 -6.81 -6.93
N THR A 7 -15.53 -6.84 -6.17
CA THR A 7 -16.41 -8.03 -6.09
C THR A 7 -17.10 -8.34 -7.42
N LEU A 8 -17.48 -7.31 -8.19
CA LEU A 8 -18.11 -7.44 -9.51
C LEU A 8 -17.13 -7.87 -10.62
N LEU A 9 -15.82 -7.70 -10.41
CA LEU A 9 -14.78 -8.00 -11.40
C LEU A 9 -14.36 -9.48 -11.42
N GLU A 10 -14.96 -10.36 -10.60
CA GLU A 10 -14.55 -11.77 -10.41
C GLU A 10 -13.03 -11.96 -10.15
N ALA A 11 -12.34 -10.88 -9.77
CA ALA A 11 -10.89 -10.80 -9.75
C ALA A 11 -10.35 -11.27 -8.40
N GLY A 12 -10.36 -12.58 -8.18
CA GLY A 12 -9.59 -13.24 -7.11
C GLY A 12 -10.00 -12.89 -5.67
N GLU A 13 -9.05 -13.01 -4.75
CA GLU A 13 -9.23 -12.83 -3.31
C GLU A 13 -8.96 -11.37 -2.88
N LEU A 14 -9.79 -10.82 -1.97
CA LEU A 14 -9.65 -9.45 -1.45
C LEU A 14 -9.33 -9.46 0.04
N GLY A 15 -8.16 -8.95 0.41
CA GLY A 15 -7.79 -8.66 1.78
C GLY A 15 -7.86 -7.17 2.07
N ILE A 16 -8.30 -6.79 3.28
CA ILE A 16 -8.27 -5.39 3.74
C ILE A 16 -7.55 -5.32 5.08
N CYS A 17 -6.61 -4.38 5.18
CA CYS A 17 -5.80 -4.16 6.37
C CYS A 17 -5.87 -2.68 6.79
N SER A 18 -5.93 -2.46 8.09
CA SER A 18 -5.71 -1.14 8.70
C SER A 18 -4.31 -1.09 9.30
N PHE A 19 -3.64 0.06 9.22
CA PHE A 19 -2.29 0.23 9.71
C PHE A 19 -2.05 1.61 10.32
N GLY A 20 -1.01 1.70 11.16
CA GLY A 20 -0.62 2.86 11.93
C GLY A 20 0.47 2.46 12.92
N GLU A 21 0.24 2.66 14.22
CA GLU A 21 1.03 2.07 15.30
C GLU A 21 0.85 0.56 15.41
N ASN A 22 -0.33 0.09 15.02
CA ASN A 22 -0.72 -1.31 14.96
C ASN A 22 -1.17 -1.65 13.53
N VAL A 23 -0.94 -2.90 13.16
CA VAL A 23 -1.39 -3.48 11.88
C VAL A 23 -2.46 -4.50 12.22
N ARG A 24 -3.60 -4.41 11.54
CA ARG A 24 -4.73 -5.31 11.76
C ARG A 24 -5.39 -5.67 10.44
N LEU A 25 -5.42 -6.96 10.13
CA LEU A 25 -6.27 -7.50 9.07
C LEU A 25 -7.73 -7.34 9.51
N VAL A 26 -8.49 -6.57 8.74
CA VAL A 26 -9.89 -6.22 9.00
C VAL A 26 -10.85 -6.99 8.09
N HIS A 27 -10.32 -7.59 7.02
CA HIS A 27 -11.00 -8.53 6.15
C HIS A 27 -9.98 -9.52 5.58
N ASP A 28 -10.20 -10.83 5.77
CA ASP A 28 -9.31 -11.87 5.27
C ASP A 28 -9.53 -12.12 3.77
N PHE A 29 -8.50 -12.63 3.08
CA PHE A 29 -8.59 -13.05 1.68
C PHE A 29 -9.64 -14.13 1.42
N ASN A 30 -9.93 -14.96 2.44
CA ASN A 30 -10.94 -16.03 2.35
C ASN A 30 -12.38 -15.55 2.64
N GLU A 31 -12.56 -14.32 3.11
CA GLU A 31 -13.88 -13.80 3.45
C GLU A 31 -14.58 -13.26 2.19
N GLN A 32 -15.88 -13.49 2.06
CA GLN A 32 -16.66 -12.86 0.99
C GLN A 32 -16.95 -11.41 1.35
N PHE A 33 -16.54 -10.50 0.48
CA PHE A 33 -16.83 -9.09 0.65
C PHE A 33 -18.30 -8.80 0.32
N SER A 34 -19.03 -8.25 1.29
CA SER A 34 -20.44 -7.84 1.13
C SER A 34 -20.64 -6.38 1.53
N ASN A 35 -21.79 -5.80 1.15
CA ASN A 35 -22.18 -4.46 1.60
C ASN A 35 -22.20 -4.33 3.14
N HIS A 36 -22.54 -5.41 3.85
CA HIS A 36 -22.53 -5.44 5.31
C HIS A 36 -21.09 -5.48 5.89
N SER A 37 -20.17 -6.18 5.21
CA SER A 37 -18.74 -6.19 5.55
C SER A 37 -18.15 -4.78 5.47
N GLY A 38 -18.53 -3.99 4.46
CA GLY A 38 -18.09 -2.61 4.29
C GLY A 38 -18.50 -1.67 5.43
N ALA A 39 -19.74 -1.77 5.93
CA ALA A 39 -20.20 -0.94 7.04
C ALA A 39 -19.45 -1.25 8.35
N LYS A 40 -19.16 -2.54 8.61
CA LYS A 40 -18.35 -2.97 9.77
C LYS A 40 -16.90 -2.50 9.66
N LEU A 41 -16.32 -2.55 8.46
CA LEU A 41 -14.97 -2.10 8.18
C LEU A 41 -14.73 -0.65 8.59
N LEU A 42 -15.66 0.25 8.26
CA LEU A 42 -15.54 1.67 8.60
C LEU A 42 -15.42 1.92 10.11
N GLN A 43 -15.99 1.05 10.94
CA GLN A 43 -15.90 1.17 12.40
C GLN A 43 -14.48 0.90 12.94
N HIS A 44 -13.61 0.27 12.15
CA HIS A 44 -12.23 -0.01 12.53
C HIS A 44 -11.25 1.12 12.19
N PHE A 45 -11.64 2.13 11.41
CA PHE A 45 -10.78 3.24 11.02
C PHE A 45 -11.09 4.50 11.85
N THR A 46 -10.50 4.60 13.04
CA THR A 46 -10.67 5.78 13.91
C THR A 46 -9.73 6.95 13.54
N PHE A 47 -8.65 6.68 12.80
CA PHE A 47 -7.61 7.64 12.42
C PHE A 47 -6.90 8.32 13.61
N GLU A 48 -6.91 7.70 14.80
CA GLU A 48 -6.33 8.27 16.03
C GLU A 48 -4.84 7.92 16.23
N GLN A 49 -4.30 6.99 15.41
CA GLN A 49 -2.92 6.52 15.54
C GLN A 49 -1.94 7.61 15.10
N LYS A 50 -0.92 7.90 15.92
CA LYS A 50 0.02 9.00 15.68
C LYS A 50 1.29 8.60 14.96
N LYS A 51 1.49 7.29 14.76
CA LYS A 51 2.64 6.76 14.06
C LYS A 51 2.25 5.82 12.94
N THR A 52 3.17 5.69 11.98
CA THR A 52 3.03 4.84 10.81
C THR A 52 4.15 3.82 10.82
N LYS A 53 3.83 2.56 11.13
CA LYS A 53 4.76 1.43 11.10
C LYS A 53 4.63 0.67 9.77
N ILE A 54 5.10 1.28 8.70
CA ILE A 54 4.99 0.76 7.34
C ILE A 54 5.84 -0.51 7.10
N ALA A 55 7.02 -0.61 7.71
CA ALA A 55 7.86 -1.79 7.59
C ALA A 55 7.21 -2.98 8.31
N GLN A 56 6.59 -2.75 9.47
CA GLN A 56 5.77 -3.76 10.13
C GLN A 56 4.60 -4.21 9.25
N LEU A 57 3.86 -3.27 8.63
CA LEU A 57 2.78 -3.59 7.68
C LEU A 57 3.29 -4.49 6.55
N LEU A 58 4.36 -4.07 5.87
CA LEU A 58 4.90 -4.78 4.72
C LEU A 58 5.33 -6.20 5.09
N LYS A 59 6.00 -6.39 6.23
CA LYS A 59 6.40 -7.72 6.70
C LYS A 59 5.19 -8.63 6.94
N GLN A 60 4.17 -8.12 7.64
CA GLN A 60 2.97 -8.93 7.95
C GLN A 60 2.18 -9.27 6.69
N ILE A 61 1.90 -8.27 5.84
CA ILE A 61 1.06 -8.49 4.64
C ILE A 61 1.78 -9.35 3.59
N THR A 62 3.12 -9.29 3.52
CA THR A 62 3.90 -10.16 2.63
C THR A 62 3.70 -11.63 3.01
N VAL A 63 3.73 -11.96 4.31
CA VAL A 63 3.46 -13.33 4.78
C VAL A 63 2.04 -13.76 4.40
N HIS A 64 1.03 -12.92 4.71
CA HIS A 64 -0.36 -13.25 4.37
C HIS A 64 -0.59 -13.43 2.86
N MET A 65 0.04 -12.61 2.03
CA MET A 65 -0.05 -12.74 0.57
C MET A 65 0.66 -14.00 0.07
N MET A 66 1.85 -14.33 0.59
CA MET A 66 2.54 -15.56 0.24
C MET A 66 1.73 -16.80 0.61
N ASP A 67 1.12 -16.80 1.81
CA ASP A 67 0.23 -17.86 2.27
C ASP A 67 -0.98 -18.01 1.32
N ALA A 68 -1.66 -16.90 0.99
CA ALA A 68 -2.78 -16.90 0.03
C ALA A 68 -2.38 -17.50 -1.33
N ARG A 69 -1.23 -17.10 -1.89
CA ARG A 69 -0.70 -17.63 -3.15
C ARG A 69 -0.44 -19.15 -3.06
N SER A 70 0.12 -19.61 -1.95
CA SER A 70 0.43 -21.04 -1.76
C SER A 70 -0.83 -21.90 -1.70
N ARG A 71 -1.92 -21.41 -1.09
CA ARG A 71 -3.22 -22.10 -1.03
C ARG A 71 -3.82 -22.27 -2.42
N GLN A 72 -3.73 -21.24 -3.26
CA GLN A 72 -4.24 -21.31 -4.63
C GLN A 72 -3.46 -22.29 -5.51
N ARG A 73 -2.12 -22.35 -5.36
CA ARG A 73 -1.30 -23.35 -6.07
C ARG A 73 -1.64 -24.80 -5.75
N GLY A 74 -2.16 -25.07 -4.54
CA GLY A 74 -2.49 -26.43 -4.10
C GLY A 74 -3.80 -26.98 -4.66
N MET A 75 -4.72 -26.12 -5.12
CA MET A 75 -6.06 -26.55 -5.56
C MET A 75 -6.15 -26.83 -7.06
N MET A 76 -5.46 -26.04 -7.88
CA MET A 76 -5.36 -26.22 -9.34
C MET A 76 -4.02 -25.58 -9.72
N GLY A 77 -3.20 -26.25 -10.53
CA GLY A 77 -1.87 -25.76 -10.97
C GLY A 77 -1.94 -24.54 -11.90
N ASN A 78 -2.67 -23.51 -11.49
CA ASN A 78 -2.90 -22.26 -12.20
C ASN A 78 -1.61 -21.40 -12.17
N PRO A 79 -1.36 -20.59 -13.21
CA PRO A 79 -0.14 -19.80 -13.35
C PRO A 79 -0.05 -18.74 -12.25
N ASP A 80 1.15 -18.15 -12.11
CA ASP A 80 1.52 -17.23 -11.02
C ASP A 80 0.41 -16.22 -10.68
N THR A 81 -0.30 -16.45 -9.57
CA THR A 81 -1.28 -15.50 -9.04
C THR A 81 -0.59 -14.15 -8.84
N ALA A 82 -0.93 -13.18 -9.68
CA ALA A 82 -0.43 -11.83 -9.55
C ALA A 82 -0.99 -11.20 -8.27
N GLN A 83 -0.13 -10.57 -7.46
CA GLN A 83 -0.53 -9.95 -6.20
C GLN A 83 -0.25 -8.46 -6.21
N LEU A 84 -1.27 -7.68 -5.88
CA LEU A 84 -1.23 -6.24 -5.78
C LEU A 84 -1.46 -5.80 -4.34
N LEU A 85 -0.54 -5.01 -3.79
CA LEU A 85 -0.73 -4.28 -2.55
C LEU A 85 -0.90 -2.80 -2.86
N LEU A 86 -2.13 -2.32 -2.66
CA LEU A 86 -2.48 -0.91 -2.74
C LEU A 86 -2.47 -0.30 -1.34
N ILE A 87 -1.60 0.69 -1.11
CA ILE A 87 -1.46 1.39 0.16
C ILE A 87 -2.01 2.80 0.01
N VAL A 88 -2.91 3.21 0.89
CA VAL A 88 -3.51 4.55 0.87
C VAL A 88 -3.19 5.25 2.18
N SER A 89 -2.44 6.35 2.12
CA SER A 89 -2.01 7.15 3.28
C SER A 89 -1.51 8.52 2.83
N ASP A 90 -1.39 9.49 3.73
CA ASP A 90 -0.76 10.78 3.45
C ASP A 90 0.77 10.68 3.25
N GLY A 91 1.36 9.49 3.42
CA GLY A 91 2.76 9.21 3.16
C GLY A 91 3.74 9.82 4.16
N ARG A 92 3.25 10.45 5.23
CA ARG A 92 4.11 11.09 6.25
C ARG A 92 4.60 10.07 7.27
N GLY A 93 5.82 10.30 7.78
CA GLY A 93 6.39 9.49 8.87
C GLY A 93 6.75 8.04 8.49
N LEU A 94 6.86 7.71 7.19
CA LEU A 94 7.17 6.35 6.75
C LEU A 94 8.51 5.85 7.31
N PHE A 95 9.48 6.75 7.52
CA PHE A 95 10.80 6.40 8.05
C PHE A 95 10.90 6.33 9.57
N MET A 96 9.78 6.33 10.30
CA MET A 96 9.82 6.24 11.76
C MET A 96 10.40 4.93 12.29
N GLU A 97 10.38 3.86 11.49
CA GLU A 97 11.04 2.59 11.81
C GLU A 97 12.51 2.54 11.33
N GLY A 98 13.02 3.64 10.77
CA GLY A 98 14.35 3.75 10.18
C GLY A 98 14.34 3.56 8.66
N MET A 99 15.12 4.37 7.95
CA MET A 99 15.18 4.37 6.49
C MET A 99 15.53 3.00 5.90
N GLU A 100 16.58 2.36 6.43
CA GLU A 100 17.03 1.06 5.94
C GLU A 100 16.03 -0.06 6.26
N THR A 101 15.37 -0.01 7.42
CA THR A 101 14.32 -0.96 7.79
C THR A 101 13.18 -0.93 6.78
N VAL A 102 12.73 0.26 6.39
CA VAL A 102 11.63 0.47 5.45
C VAL A 102 12.05 0.06 4.04
N LYS A 103 13.21 0.50 3.56
CA LYS A 103 13.73 0.12 2.24
C LYS A 103 13.90 -1.39 2.12
N SER A 104 14.41 -2.05 3.16
CA SER A 104 14.54 -3.51 3.21
C SER A 104 13.18 -4.20 3.16
N ALA A 105 12.18 -3.71 3.90
CA ALA A 105 10.83 -4.27 3.88
C ALA A 105 10.14 -4.11 2.50
N VAL A 106 10.30 -2.96 1.85
CA VAL A 106 9.82 -2.74 0.47
C VAL A 106 10.52 -3.69 -0.50
N ARG A 107 11.85 -3.84 -0.39
CA ARG A 107 12.62 -4.75 -1.25
C ARG A 107 12.15 -6.19 -1.09
N GLN A 108 11.99 -6.67 0.14
CA GLN A 108 11.51 -8.03 0.42
C GLN A 108 10.12 -8.29 -0.16
N ALA A 109 9.17 -7.38 0.02
CA ALA A 109 7.83 -7.54 -0.56
C ALA A 109 7.86 -7.62 -2.09
N ARG A 110 8.72 -6.84 -2.74
CA ARG A 110 8.93 -6.89 -4.20
C ARG A 110 9.62 -8.19 -4.65
N GLU A 111 10.63 -8.65 -3.91
CA GLU A 111 11.30 -9.94 -4.16
C GLU A 111 10.33 -11.13 -4.02
N SER A 112 9.26 -10.97 -3.23
CA SER A 112 8.13 -11.92 -3.15
C SER A 112 7.11 -11.81 -4.31
N ASN A 113 7.42 -11.05 -5.38
CA ASN A 113 6.54 -10.78 -6.53
C ASN A 113 5.22 -10.10 -6.15
N ILE A 114 5.24 -9.20 -5.17
CA ILE A 114 4.09 -8.37 -4.82
C ILE A 114 4.27 -7.00 -5.48
N PHE A 115 3.31 -6.60 -6.31
CA PHE A 115 3.30 -5.27 -6.92
C PHE A 115 2.82 -4.24 -5.89
N LEU A 116 3.66 -3.26 -5.57
CA LEU A 116 3.39 -2.26 -4.53
C LEU A 116 3.00 -0.93 -5.18
N VAL A 117 1.82 -0.40 -4.85
CA VAL A 117 1.36 0.92 -5.27
C VAL A 117 1.00 1.75 -4.04
N PHE A 118 1.62 2.93 -3.91
CA PHE A 118 1.32 3.85 -2.81
C PHE A 118 0.52 5.05 -3.31
N VAL A 119 -0.72 5.22 -2.85
CA VAL A 119 -1.53 6.41 -3.09
C VAL A 119 -1.34 7.37 -1.93
N VAL A 120 -0.60 8.44 -2.21
CA VAL A 120 -0.31 9.53 -1.31
C VAL A 120 -1.49 10.51 -1.34
N ILE A 121 -2.24 10.60 -0.25
CA ILE A 121 -3.30 11.61 -0.11
C ILE A 121 -2.66 12.93 0.35
N ASP A 122 -2.60 13.90 -0.54
CA ASP A 122 -2.01 15.21 -0.28
C ASP A 122 -3.07 16.29 -0.35
N ASN A 123 -3.38 16.97 0.75
CA ASN A 123 -4.32 18.07 0.72
C ASN A 123 -3.58 19.37 0.33
N PRO A 124 -3.81 19.94 -0.87
CA PRO A 124 -3.09 21.14 -1.32
C PRO A 124 -3.45 22.40 -0.51
N GLN A 125 -4.55 22.38 0.25
CA GLN A 125 -4.95 23.47 1.15
C GLN A 125 -4.33 23.33 2.55
N ALA A 126 -3.77 22.16 2.88
CA ALA A 126 -3.00 22.00 4.10
C ALA A 126 -1.65 22.70 3.94
N LYS A 127 -1.20 23.42 4.97
CA LYS A 127 0.09 24.14 4.96
C LYS A 127 1.32 23.25 4.80
N ASP A 128 1.15 21.94 4.92
CA ASP A 128 2.24 20.98 5.07
C ASP A 128 2.19 19.89 3.98
N SER A 129 2.02 20.25 2.71
CA SER A 129 2.03 19.27 1.60
C SER A 129 3.25 18.34 1.70
N ILE A 130 3.06 17.05 1.40
CA ILE A 130 4.17 16.09 1.39
C ILE A 130 5.33 16.53 0.48
N LEU A 131 5.03 17.28 -0.59
CA LEU A 131 5.99 17.79 -1.56
C LEU A 131 6.88 18.89 -0.98
N ASP A 132 6.41 19.59 0.05
CA ASP A 132 7.14 20.67 0.70
C ASP A 132 8.02 20.16 1.85
N ILE A 133 7.88 18.88 2.24
CA ILE A 133 8.65 18.28 3.33
C ILE A 133 10.12 18.18 2.94
N ARG A 134 10.96 18.82 3.75
CA ARG A 134 12.42 18.77 3.68
C ARG A 134 12.96 17.96 4.85
N VAL A 135 13.85 17.01 4.58
CA VAL A 135 14.46 16.16 5.61
C VAL A 135 15.98 16.35 5.67
N PRO A 136 16.57 16.45 6.87
CA PRO A 136 18.02 16.45 7.01
C PRO A 136 18.56 15.02 6.82
N VAL A 137 19.52 14.86 5.91
CA VAL A 137 20.22 13.59 5.67
C VAL A 137 21.66 13.72 6.14
N PHE A 138 22.02 12.92 7.15
CA PHE A 138 23.35 12.93 7.75
C PHE A 138 24.27 11.93 7.02
N LYS A 139 25.34 12.42 6.38
CA LYS A 139 26.34 11.60 5.67
C LYS A 139 27.50 11.11 6.55
N GLY A 140 27.44 11.31 7.87
CA GLY A 140 28.49 10.94 8.82
C GLY A 140 28.54 11.87 10.05
N ALA A 141 29.29 11.48 11.08
CA ALA A 141 29.28 12.11 12.40
C ALA A 141 29.74 13.58 12.45
N ASN A 142 30.49 14.06 11.44
CA ASN A 142 31.08 15.40 11.42
C ASN A 142 30.68 16.29 10.23
N ASN A 143 29.75 15.83 9.38
CA ASN A 143 29.32 16.61 8.21
C ASN A 143 28.00 17.32 8.49
N MET A 144 27.85 18.56 7.99
CA MET A 144 26.56 19.25 8.02
C MET A 144 25.49 18.41 7.32
N PRO A 145 24.28 18.27 7.89
CA PRO A 145 23.21 17.54 7.25
C PRO A 145 22.83 18.19 5.93
N GLU A 146 22.70 17.37 4.89
CA GLU A 146 22.18 17.83 3.61
C GLU A 146 20.66 17.86 3.69
N ILE A 147 20.05 19.01 3.40
CA ILE A 147 18.59 19.13 3.34
C ILE A 147 18.11 18.60 1.99
N LYS A 148 17.40 17.48 1.99
CA LYS A 148 16.82 16.87 0.78
C LYS A 148 15.31 16.93 0.78
N SER A 149 14.70 16.80 -0.39
CA SER A 149 13.24 16.58 -0.44
C SER A 149 12.92 15.22 0.17
N TYR A 150 11.82 15.14 0.92
CA TYR A 150 11.30 13.86 1.41
C TYR A 150 11.04 12.90 0.26
N MET A 151 10.53 13.42 -0.86
CA MET A 151 10.21 12.65 -2.05
C MET A 151 11.44 12.05 -2.75
N ASP A 152 12.62 12.67 -2.62
CA ASP A 152 13.87 12.14 -3.18
C ASP A 152 14.23 10.76 -2.59
N ASN A 153 13.72 10.47 -1.39
CA ASN A 153 14.00 9.24 -0.68
C ASN A 153 12.76 8.34 -0.53
N PHE A 154 11.62 8.72 -1.11
CA PHE A 154 10.35 7.99 -0.93
C PHE A 154 10.54 6.50 -1.25
N PRO A 155 10.10 5.58 -0.37
CA PRO A 155 10.60 4.21 -0.43
C PRO A 155 9.88 3.35 -1.48
N PHE A 156 8.74 3.79 -2.01
CA PHE A 156 7.95 3.06 -2.98
C PHE A 156 8.29 3.50 -4.42
N PRO A 157 8.56 2.56 -5.34
CA PRO A 157 8.88 2.89 -6.73
C PRO A 157 7.66 3.37 -7.53
N PHE A 158 6.47 2.88 -7.18
CA PHE A 158 5.21 3.29 -7.80
C PHE A 158 4.35 4.00 -6.75
N TYR A 159 4.09 5.29 -6.99
CA TYR A 159 3.21 6.09 -6.14
C TYR A 159 2.43 7.10 -6.96
N ILE A 160 1.26 7.48 -6.42
CA ILE A 160 0.36 8.47 -7.00
C ILE A 160 0.13 9.55 -5.96
N ILE A 161 0.35 10.83 -6.30
CA ILE A 161 0.01 11.95 -5.43
C ILE A 161 -1.39 12.42 -5.78
N LEU A 162 -2.33 12.13 -4.88
CA LEU A 162 -3.73 12.47 -5.03
C LEU A 162 -4.05 13.77 -4.29
N ARG A 163 -4.32 14.84 -5.05
CA ARG A 163 -4.68 16.15 -4.50
C ARG A 163 -6.17 16.39 -4.29
N ASP A 164 -7.01 15.67 -5.01
CA ASP A 164 -8.46 15.72 -4.86
C ASP A 164 -8.98 14.36 -4.40
N ILE A 165 -9.45 14.30 -3.15
CA ILE A 165 -9.99 13.07 -2.56
C ILE A 165 -11.22 12.55 -3.29
N ASN A 166 -11.98 13.43 -3.96
CA ASN A 166 -13.16 13.02 -4.73
C ASN A 166 -12.77 12.24 -5.98
N SER A 167 -11.54 12.41 -6.47
CA SER A 167 -10.99 11.65 -7.59
C SER A 167 -10.39 10.31 -7.17
N LEU A 168 -10.28 10.01 -5.86
CA LEU A 168 -9.73 8.74 -5.35
C LEU A 168 -10.38 7.51 -5.99
N PRO A 169 -11.72 7.38 -6.08
CA PRO A 169 -12.34 6.20 -6.68
C PRO A 169 -11.92 6.01 -8.14
N GLN A 170 -11.89 7.10 -8.91
CA GLN A 170 -11.49 7.05 -10.32
C GLN A 170 -10.02 6.65 -10.48
N VAL A 171 -9.13 7.29 -9.73
CA VAL A 171 -7.69 7.02 -9.76
C VAL A 171 -7.38 5.58 -9.37
N LEU A 172 -8.09 5.04 -8.36
CA LEU A 172 -7.94 3.64 -7.97
C LEU A 172 -8.44 2.68 -9.05
N CYS A 173 -9.57 2.97 -9.69
CA CYS A 173 -10.06 2.18 -10.81
C CYS A 173 -9.07 2.18 -11.99
N ASP A 174 -8.50 3.34 -12.34
CA ASP A 174 -7.53 3.45 -13.43
C ASP A 174 -6.21 2.71 -13.09
N ALA A 175 -5.71 2.82 -11.87
CA ALA A 175 -4.53 2.10 -11.41
C ALA A 175 -4.73 0.58 -11.43
N LEU A 176 -5.91 0.12 -10.98
CA LEU A 176 -6.28 -1.30 -11.05
C LEU A 176 -6.36 -1.79 -12.49
N ARG A 177 -7.01 -1.02 -13.38
CA ARG A 177 -7.10 -1.34 -14.80
C ARG A 177 -5.73 -1.47 -15.45
N GLN A 178 -4.83 -0.50 -15.22
CA GLN A 178 -3.45 -0.55 -15.71
C GLN A 178 -2.69 -1.77 -15.20
N TRP A 179 -2.90 -2.14 -13.93
CA TRP A 179 -2.30 -3.35 -13.37
C TRP A 179 -2.83 -4.63 -14.03
N PHE A 180 -4.15 -4.74 -14.26
CA PHE A 180 -4.74 -5.87 -14.98
C PHE A 180 -4.21 -5.97 -16.42
N GLU A 181 -4.10 -4.84 -17.13
CA GLU A 181 -3.51 -4.78 -18.47
C GLU A 181 -2.04 -5.26 -18.45
N LEU A 182 -1.25 -4.82 -17.46
CA LEU A 182 0.15 -5.25 -17.31
C LEU A 182 0.25 -6.77 -17.11
N VAL A 183 -0.53 -7.33 -16.17
CA VAL A 183 -0.50 -8.76 -15.84
C VAL A 183 -0.96 -9.63 -17.01
N THR A 184 -2.03 -9.24 -17.69
CA THR A 184 -2.56 -10.00 -18.83
C THR A 184 -1.72 -9.86 -20.10
N SER A 185 -1.03 -8.73 -20.28
CA SER A 185 -0.08 -8.54 -21.40
C SER A 185 1.19 -9.38 -21.27
N THR A 186 1.63 -9.70 -20.04
CA THR A 186 2.78 -10.58 -19.81
C THR A 186 2.48 -12.07 -20.02
N ASP A 187 1.20 -12.45 -20.04
CA ASP A 187 0.74 -13.82 -20.29
C ASP A 187 0.46 -14.11 -21.78
N SER A 188 0.70 -13.14 -22.67
CA SER A 188 0.51 -13.23 -24.14
C SER A 188 1.83 -13.33 -24.90
#